data_AF-A0A949TQM7-F1
#
_entry.id   AF-A0A949TQM7-F1
#
_cell.length_a   1.000
_cell.length_b   1.000
_cell.length_c   1.000
_cell.angle_alpha   90.00
_cell.angle_beta   90.00
_cell.angle_gamma   90.00
#
_symmetry.space_group_name_H-M   'P 1'
#
loop_
_entity.id
_entity.type
_entity.pdbx_description
1 polymer ?
#
loop_
_entity_poly.entity_id
_entity_poly.type
_entity_poly.pdbx_seq_one_letter_code
_entity_poly.pdbx_strand_id
1 'polypeptide(L)'
;MKREFCIFNNKKNCTDCGECERCDLDPTKQCNNCGKCLETQEFDMKGVKIDGIIEDDKEAKEYQAELENNSESEDEIQENNDDRELIYDNYIDGYKNDDDGELDAWNENIEYIDDIDGLSELMEDEDKLKKYANEEFPGLIRFKGRKNHD
;
A
#
# COMPACT_ATOMS: atom_id res chain seq x y z
N MET A 1 -21.79 7.46 -19.99
CA MET A 1 -22.23 7.27 -18.59
C MET A 1 -22.53 8.64 -17.99
N LYS A 2 -23.72 8.91 -17.43
CA LYS A 2 -24.08 10.27 -16.97
C LYS A 2 -23.64 10.46 -15.51
N ARG A 3 -22.59 11.25 -15.29
CA ARG A 3 -22.03 11.56 -13.95
C ARG A 3 -22.35 13.00 -13.59
N GLU A 4 -22.56 13.29 -12.31
CA GLU A 4 -22.77 14.67 -11.84
C GLU A 4 -21.44 15.44 -11.79
N PHE A 5 -20.37 14.79 -11.30
CA PHE A 5 -19.04 15.37 -11.15
C PHE A 5 -17.98 14.66 -12.01
N CYS A 6 -16.89 15.37 -12.31
CA CYS A 6 -15.76 14.85 -13.08
C CYS A 6 -14.92 13.87 -12.22
N ILE A 7 -14.57 12.72 -12.79
CA ILE A 7 -13.73 11.71 -12.10
C ILE A 7 -12.33 12.23 -11.79
N PHE A 8 -11.77 13.09 -12.64
CA PHE A 8 -10.46 13.70 -12.39
C PHE A 8 -10.52 14.88 -11.41
N ASN A 9 -11.71 15.43 -11.15
CA ASN A 9 -11.89 16.56 -10.23
C ASN A 9 -13.33 16.65 -9.73
N ASN A 10 -13.55 16.18 -8.51
CA ASN A 10 -14.86 16.18 -7.84
C ASN A 10 -15.44 17.57 -7.56
N LYS A 11 -14.66 18.65 -7.67
CA LYS A 11 -15.15 20.04 -7.56
C LYS A 11 -15.72 20.59 -8.86
N LYS A 12 -15.62 19.85 -9.96
CA LYS A 12 -16.11 20.25 -11.30
C LYS A 12 -17.25 19.34 -11.73
N ASN A 13 -18.28 19.93 -12.32
CA ASN A 13 -19.35 19.17 -12.95
C ASN A 13 -18.82 18.41 -14.16
N CYS A 14 -19.39 17.24 -14.44
CA CYS A 14 -19.09 16.49 -15.66
C CYS A 14 -19.58 17.26 -16.88
N THR A 15 -18.74 17.40 -17.90
CA THR A 15 -19.07 18.04 -19.18
C THR A 15 -19.25 17.02 -20.31
N ASP A 16 -19.26 15.73 -19.98
CA ASP A 16 -19.30 14.61 -20.94
C ASP A 16 -18.19 14.71 -22.01
N CYS A 17 -16.99 15.16 -21.63
CA CYS A 17 -15.87 15.32 -22.56
C CYS A 17 -15.26 14.01 -23.08
N GLY A 18 -15.56 12.86 -22.44
CA GLY A 18 -15.07 11.54 -22.85
C GLY A 18 -13.59 11.25 -22.52
N GLU A 19 -12.86 12.21 -21.96
CA GLU A 19 -11.43 12.02 -21.63
C GLU A 19 -11.19 10.89 -20.62
N CYS A 20 -12.10 10.69 -19.67
CA CYS A 20 -12.02 9.61 -18.70
C CYS A 20 -12.33 8.22 -19.26
N GLU A 21 -12.68 8.13 -20.55
CA GLU A 21 -12.91 6.88 -21.27
C GLU A 21 -11.76 6.58 -22.24
N ARG A 22 -10.69 7.39 -22.28
CA ARG A 22 -9.50 7.16 -23.10
C ARG A 22 -8.48 6.30 -22.36
N CYS A 23 -7.67 5.57 -23.11
CA CYS A 23 -6.56 4.81 -22.54
C CYS A 23 -5.41 5.74 -22.14
N ASP A 24 -4.89 5.58 -20.93
CA ASP A 24 -3.78 6.39 -20.41
C ASP A 24 -2.47 6.16 -21.20
N LEU A 25 -2.26 4.96 -21.75
CA LEU A 25 -1.09 4.64 -22.59
C LEU A 25 -1.23 5.10 -24.04
N ASP A 26 -2.46 5.17 -24.56
CA ASP A 26 -2.73 5.54 -25.95
C ASP A 26 -4.01 6.38 -26.04
N PRO A 27 -3.89 7.72 -26.06
CA PRO A 27 -5.03 8.63 -26.09
C PRO A 27 -5.95 8.48 -27.32
N THR A 28 -5.50 7.76 -28.36
CA THR A 28 -6.31 7.47 -29.55
C THR A 28 -7.28 6.29 -29.34
N LYS A 29 -7.07 5.48 -28.30
CA LYS A 29 -7.89 4.30 -27.97
C LYS A 29 -8.88 4.59 -26.86
N GLN A 30 -10.07 4.00 -26.96
CA GLN A 30 -11.01 3.91 -25.85
C GLN A 30 -10.50 2.87 -24.84
N CYS A 31 -10.55 3.19 -23.55
CA CYS A 31 -10.17 2.29 -22.49
C CYS A 31 -11.12 1.08 -22.48
N ASN A 32 -10.56 -0.11 -22.60
CA ASN A 32 -11.26 -1.39 -22.48
C ASN A 32 -10.92 -2.10 -21.16
N ASN A 33 -10.36 -1.38 -20.19
CA ASN A 33 -9.99 -1.87 -18.87
C ASN A 33 -8.97 -3.03 -18.88
N CYS A 34 -8.03 -3.04 -19.84
CA CYS A 34 -7.05 -4.12 -20.00
C CYS A 34 -5.89 -4.14 -18.99
N GLY A 35 -5.76 -3.16 -18.09
CA GLY A 35 -4.75 -3.18 -17.02
C GLY A 35 -3.31 -2.84 -17.41
N LYS A 36 -2.96 -2.84 -18.70
CA LYS A 36 -1.58 -2.58 -19.19
C LYS A 36 -0.95 -1.27 -18.72
N CYS A 37 -1.75 -0.26 -18.42
CA CYS A 37 -1.26 1.01 -17.86
C CYS A 37 -0.76 0.91 -16.42
N LEU A 38 -1.04 -0.20 -15.73
CA LEU A 38 -0.63 -0.49 -14.35
C LEU A 38 0.62 -1.36 -14.29
N GLU A 39 0.87 -2.17 -15.33
CA GLU A 39 2.02 -3.09 -15.48
C GLU A 39 3.37 -2.37 -15.75
N THR A 40 3.43 -1.03 -15.65
CA THR A 40 4.64 -0.25 -15.95
C THR A 40 5.69 -0.21 -14.84
N GLN A 41 5.41 -0.80 -13.68
CA GLN A 41 6.36 -0.98 -12.58
C GLN A 41 6.65 -2.47 -12.45
N GLU A 42 7.83 -2.88 -11.93
CA GLU A 42 8.19 -4.31 -11.73
C GLU A 42 7.21 -5.07 -10.79
N PHE A 43 6.23 -4.34 -10.25
CA PHE A 43 5.20 -4.79 -9.33
C PHE A 43 3.82 -4.35 -9.86
N ASP A 44 2.97 -5.33 -10.18
CA ASP A 44 1.61 -5.09 -10.67
C ASP A 44 0.66 -4.55 -9.57
N MET A 45 1.04 -4.66 -8.30
CA MET A 45 0.27 -4.24 -7.13
C MET A 45 1.19 -3.81 -5.98
N LYS A 46 0.76 -2.83 -5.19
CA LYS A 46 1.41 -2.50 -3.91
C LYS A 46 0.72 -3.30 -2.80
N GLY A 47 1.47 -4.15 -2.11
CA GLY A 47 0.98 -4.91 -0.95
C GLY A 47 1.10 -4.10 0.34
N VAL A 48 0.13 -4.25 1.24
CA VAL A 48 0.26 -3.84 2.66
C VAL A 48 0.38 -5.13 3.46
N LYS A 49 1.49 -5.30 4.18
CA LYS A 49 1.67 -6.45 5.08
C LYS A 49 0.88 -6.19 6.36
N ILE A 50 0.09 -7.16 6.78
CA ILE A 50 -0.64 -7.13 8.05
C ILE A 50 0.11 -8.07 8.99
N ASP A 51 0.78 -7.52 10.01
CA ASP A 51 1.52 -8.33 10.99
C ASP A 51 0.60 -9.05 11.99
N GLY A 52 -0.59 -8.52 12.24
CA GLY A 52 -1.59 -9.13 13.12
C GLY A 52 -2.93 -8.40 13.09
N ILE A 53 -3.99 -9.08 13.55
CA ILE A 53 -5.32 -8.49 13.73
C ILE A 53 -5.63 -8.54 15.23
N ILE A 54 -5.86 -7.36 15.83
CA ILE A 54 -6.23 -7.24 17.24
C ILE A 54 -7.75 -7.15 17.32
N GLU A 55 -8.38 -8.13 17.99
CA GLU A 55 -9.85 -8.18 18.14
C GLU A 55 -10.35 -7.46 19.40
N ASP A 56 -9.48 -7.30 20.42
CA ASP A 56 -9.85 -6.67 21.68
C ASP A 56 -9.60 -5.15 21.68
N ASP A 57 -10.65 -4.36 21.96
CA ASP A 57 -10.62 -2.90 21.94
C ASP A 57 -9.63 -2.28 22.95
N LYS A 58 -9.32 -2.99 24.05
CA LYS A 58 -8.40 -2.51 25.08
C LYS A 58 -6.96 -2.81 24.66
N GLU A 59 -6.69 -4.01 24.15
CA GLU A 59 -5.41 -4.38 23.56
C GLU A 59 -5.05 -3.47 22.37
N ALA A 60 -6.03 -3.14 21.51
CA ALA A 60 -5.81 -2.23 20.38
C ALA A 60 -5.37 -0.82 20.83
N LYS A 61 -5.95 -0.31 21.93
CA LYS A 61 -5.58 1.00 22.50
C LYS A 61 -4.22 0.97 23.17
N GLU A 62 -3.89 -0.14 23.83
CA GLU A 62 -2.58 -0.34 24.45
C GLU A 62 -1.49 -0.39 23.37
N TYR A 63 -1.70 -1.14 22.30
CA TYR A 63 -0.79 -1.20 21.15
C TYR A 63 -0.61 0.16 20.46
N GLN A 64 -1.70 0.91 20.25
CA GLN A 64 -1.63 2.28 19.71
C GLN A 64 -0.82 3.22 20.61
N ALA A 65 -1.04 3.15 21.94
CA ALA A 65 -0.29 3.96 22.88
C ALA A 65 1.20 3.57 22.97
N GLU A 66 1.52 2.29 22.81
CA GLU A 66 2.92 1.81 22.77
C GLU A 66 3.66 2.32 21.52
N LEU A 67 3.00 2.33 20.35
CA LEU A 67 3.55 2.90 19.13
C LEU A 67 3.81 4.41 19.26
N GLU A 68 2.89 5.14 19.90
CA GLU A 68 3.06 6.58 20.15
C GLU A 68 4.24 6.87 21.10
N ASN A 69 4.49 6.01 22.09
CA ASN A 69 5.54 6.19 23.09
C ASN A 69 6.94 5.71 22.65
N ASN A 70 7.05 4.81 21.67
CA ASN A 70 8.35 4.31 21.16
C ASN A 70 8.99 5.19 20.08
N SER A 71 8.37 6.31 19.71
CA SER A 71 8.90 7.26 18.71
C SER A 71 10.15 8.06 19.17
N GLU A 72 10.74 7.76 20.34
CA GLU A 72 11.94 8.45 20.87
C GLU A 72 13.17 7.55 21.13
N SER A 73 13.18 6.26 20.77
CA SER A 73 14.40 5.43 20.90
C SER A 73 14.48 4.27 19.91
N GLU A 74 14.89 4.55 18.68
CA GLU A 74 15.17 3.55 17.63
C GLU A 74 16.61 2.99 17.67
N ASP A 75 17.18 2.76 18.86
CA ASP A 75 18.45 2.03 18.94
C ASP A 75 18.31 0.90 19.96
N GLU A 76 18.46 -0.33 19.46
CA GLU A 76 18.62 -1.62 20.16
C GLU A 76 17.35 -2.45 20.46
N ILE A 77 16.89 -3.24 19.46
CA ILE A 77 16.21 -4.52 19.76
C ILE A 77 17.19 -5.67 19.49
N GLN A 78 17.56 -6.36 20.57
CA GLN A 78 18.37 -7.57 20.54
C GLN A 78 17.59 -8.74 19.93
N GLU A 79 18.18 -9.38 18.92
CA GLU A 79 17.70 -10.63 18.33
C GLU A 79 17.64 -11.75 19.38
N ASN A 80 16.44 -12.20 19.71
CA ASN A 80 16.23 -13.52 20.32
C ASN A 80 15.54 -14.42 19.28
N ASN A 81 16.33 -15.33 18.70
CA ASN A 81 15.96 -16.17 17.54
C ASN A 81 15.26 -17.49 17.90
N ASP A 82 14.81 -17.71 19.14
CA ASP A 82 14.38 -19.05 19.60
C ASP A 82 12.88 -19.36 19.40
N ASP A 83 12.02 -18.37 19.16
CA ASP A 83 10.56 -18.59 19.11
C ASP A 83 9.99 -18.71 17.68
N ARG A 84 10.83 -18.51 16.64
CA ARG A 84 10.38 -18.49 15.23
C ARG A 84 10.09 -19.87 14.63
N GLU A 85 10.66 -20.93 15.19
CA GLU A 85 10.58 -22.28 14.57
C GLU A 85 9.24 -22.99 14.84
N LEU A 86 8.55 -22.69 15.95
CA LEU A 86 7.32 -23.39 16.36
C LEU A 86 6.04 -22.88 15.68
N ILE A 87 6.05 -21.67 15.13
CA ILE A 87 4.88 -21.06 14.48
C ILE A 87 4.73 -21.55 13.03
N TYR A 88 5.86 -21.85 12.36
CA TYR A 88 5.87 -22.28 10.97
C TYR A 88 5.25 -23.69 10.77
N ASP A 89 5.52 -24.63 11.69
CA ASP A 89 5.03 -26.01 11.57
C ASP A 89 3.51 -26.13 11.76
N ASN A 90 2.91 -25.27 12.58
CA ASN A 90 1.46 -25.31 12.84
C ASN A 90 0.62 -24.66 11.74
N TYR A 91 1.21 -23.80 10.90
CA TYR A 91 0.49 -23.12 9.83
C TYR A 91 0.38 -23.98 8.55
N ILE A 92 1.27 -24.96 8.38
CA ILE A 92 1.35 -25.80 7.17
C ILE A 92 0.38 -27.00 7.21
N ASP A 93 0.01 -27.52 8.39
CA ASP A 93 -0.77 -28.78 8.49
C ASP A 93 -2.27 -28.64 8.15
N GLY A 94 -2.76 -27.41 7.96
CA GLY A 94 -4.16 -27.11 7.60
C GLY A 94 -4.46 -27.09 6.10
N TYR A 95 -3.43 -27.11 5.24
CA TYR A 95 -3.56 -27.01 3.77
C TYR A 95 -2.95 -28.24 3.08
N LYS A 96 -3.42 -29.44 3.43
CA LYS A 96 -3.29 -30.59 2.53
C LYS A 96 -4.36 -30.49 1.44
N ASN A 97 -4.09 -29.68 0.43
CA ASN A 97 -4.76 -29.81 -0.86
C ASN A 97 -3.88 -30.69 -1.75
N ASP A 98 -4.46 -31.81 -2.15
CA ASP A 98 -3.96 -32.70 -3.19
C ASP A 98 -4.02 -31.96 -4.54
N ASP A 99 -2.99 -31.19 -4.90
CA ASP A 99 -2.66 -30.90 -6.30
C ASP A 99 -1.24 -30.35 -6.38
N ASP A 100 -0.48 -30.94 -7.28
CA ASP A 100 0.93 -30.73 -7.56
C ASP A 100 1.16 -29.40 -8.30
N GLY A 101 1.36 -28.33 -7.54
CA GLY A 101 1.79 -27.05 -8.09
C GLY A 101 2.13 -26.07 -6.98
N GLU A 102 3.39 -26.06 -6.58
CA GLU A 102 4.02 -25.06 -5.72
C GLU A 102 3.87 -23.67 -6.37
N LEU A 103 2.71 -23.04 -6.14
CA LEU A 103 2.46 -21.67 -6.51
C LEU A 103 2.79 -20.83 -5.28
N ASP A 104 4.06 -20.47 -5.15
CA ASP A 104 4.51 -19.42 -4.25
C ASP A 104 3.86 -18.10 -4.66
N ALA A 105 2.64 -17.88 -4.20
CA ALA A 105 1.92 -16.62 -4.32
C ALA A 105 2.53 -15.49 -3.45
N TRP A 106 3.70 -15.73 -2.86
CA TRP A 106 4.52 -14.81 -2.07
C TRP A 106 5.78 -14.42 -2.86
N ASN A 107 5.51 -14.01 -4.09
CA ASN A 107 6.44 -13.61 -5.15
C ASN A 107 7.60 -12.74 -4.64
N GLU A 108 8.78 -12.92 -5.23
CA GLU A 108 10.09 -12.24 -4.99
C GLU A 108 10.07 -10.70 -5.23
N ASN A 109 8.89 -10.12 -5.33
CA ASN A 109 8.59 -8.85 -5.98
C ASN A 109 7.75 -7.93 -5.06
N ILE A 110 8.06 -7.89 -3.76
CA ILE A 110 7.45 -6.95 -2.80
C ILE A 110 8.61 -6.27 -2.05
N GLU A 111 8.76 -4.95 -2.22
CA GLU A 111 9.65 -4.12 -1.40
C GLU A 111 8.86 -3.57 -0.21
N TYR A 112 9.38 -3.77 1.00
CA TYR A 112 8.78 -3.21 2.22
C TYR A 112 9.17 -1.74 2.38
N ILE A 113 8.37 -0.99 3.13
CA ILE A 113 8.65 0.42 3.43
C ILE A 113 10.01 0.57 4.13
N ASP A 114 10.35 -0.40 4.99
CA ASP A 114 11.59 -0.47 5.74
C ASP A 114 12.81 -0.74 4.85
N ASP A 115 12.59 -1.29 3.65
CA ASP A 115 13.66 -1.55 2.67
C ASP A 115 14.03 -0.28 1.87
N ILE A 116 13.20 0.78 1.93
CA ILE A 116 13.42 2.04 1.21
C ILE A 116 14.01 3.08 2.15
N ASP A 117 15.31 3.34 1.99
CA ASP A 117 16.06 4.34 2.76
C ASP A 117 15.35 5.70 2.83
N GLY A 118 15.05 6.15 4.05
CA GLY A 118 14.44 7.45 4.35
C GLY A 118 12.94 7.53 4.10
N LEU A 119 12.28 6.44 3.66
CA LEU A 119 10.83 6.40 3.55
C LEU A 119 10.15 6.28 4.92
N SER A 120 10.71 5.50 5.85
CA SER A 120 10.23 5.42 7.24
C SER A 120 10.27 6.79 7.93
N GLU A 121 11.42 7.47 7.87
CA GLU A 121 11.59 8.83 8.43
C GLU A 121 10.59 9.84 7.83
N LEU A 122 10.28 9.70 6.53
CA LEU A 122 9.28 10.55 5.87
C LEU A 122 7.85 10.24 6.35
N MET A 123 7.56 8.99 6.74
CA MET A 123 6.26 8.57 7.24
C MET A 123 6.05 8.94 8.71
N GLU A 124 7.09 8.94 9.52
CA GLU A 124 7.06 9.36 10.93
C GLU A 124 6.91 10.88 11.09
N ASP A 125 7.53 11.67 10.20
CA ASP A 125 7.44 13.13 10.22
C ASP A 125 6.17 13.62 9.47
N GLU A 126 5.09 13.78 10.23
CA GLU A 126 3.78 14.20 9.70
C GLU A 126 3.84 15.54 8.92
N ASP A 127 4.74 16.45 9.31
CA ASP A 127 4.90 17.76 8.64
C ASP A 127 5.61 17.61 7.29
N LYS A 128 6.67 16.79 7.21
CA LYS A 128 7.32 16.43 5.94
C LYS A 128 6.37 15.64 5.05
N LEU A 129 5.62 14.68 5.60
CA LEU A 129 4.67 13.87 4.85
C LEU A 129 3.57 14.75 4.24
N LYS A 130 2.97 15.66 5.03
CA LYS A 130 1.97 16.63 4.54
C LYS A 130 2.53 17.56 3.47
N LYS A 131 3.84 17.81 3.43
CA LYS A 131 4.46 18.63 2.38
C LYS A 131 4.48 17.90 1.03
N TYR A 132 4.77 16.60 1.03
CA TYR A 132 4.98 15.83 -0.20
C TYR A 132 3.84 14.89 -0.57
N ALA A 133 2.88 14.64 0.33
CA ALA A 133 1.78 13.71 0.13
C ALA A 133 0.48 14.21 0.79
N ASN A 134 -0.64 13.51 0.53
CA ASN A 134 -1.88 13.66 1.27
C ASN A 134 -2.47 12.27 1.49
N GLU A 135 -3.04 12.04 2.67
CA GLU A 135 -3.84 10.86 2.94
C GLU A 135 -5.27 11.04 2.39
N GLU A 136 -5.74 10.09 1.60
CA GLU A 136 -7.10 10.11 1.04
C GLU A 136 -8.07 9.22 1.80
N PHE A 137 -7.55 8.11 2.33
CA PHE A 137 -8.22 7.17 3.22
C PHE A 137 -7.22 6.69 4.26
N PRO A 138 -7.66 6.18 5.42
CA PRO A 138 -6.76 5.59 6.41
C PRO A 138 -5.81 4.59 5.77
N GLY A 139 -4.51 4.89 5.79
CA GLY A 139 -3.45 4.06 5.21
C GLY A 139 -3.25 4.19 3.69
N LEU A 140 -4.03 5.03 2.98
CA LEU A 140 -3.83 5.33 1.55
C LEU A 140 -3.27 6.74 1.36
N ILE A 141 -1.96 6.82 1.17
CA ILE A 141 -1.22 8.07 1.00
C ILE A 141 -0.88 8.30 -0.48
N ARG A 142 -1.29 9.46 -1.01
CA ARG A 142 -0.97 9.91 -2.38
C ARG A 142 0.05 11.02 -2.38
N PHE A 143 1.20 10.80 -3.01
CA PHE A 143 2.20 11.84 -3.24
C PHE A 143 1.68 12.98 -4.13
N LYS A 144 1.99 14.22 -3.75
CA LYS A 144 1.77 15.43 -4.53
C LYS A 144 2.78 15.43 -5.68
N GLY A 145 2.31 15.12 -6.88
CA GLY A 145 3.16 15.17 -8.08
C GLY A 145 3.89 16.51 -8.21
N ARG A 146 5.15 16.48 -8.66
CA ARG A 146 5.90 17.69 -8.99
C ARG A 146 5.12 18.43 -10.09
N LYS A 147 4.85 19.73 -9.89
CA LYS A 147 4.52 20.59 -11.03
C LYS A 147 5.75 20.60 -11.92
N ASN A 148 5.63 20.07 -13.14
CA ASN A 148 6.64 20.32 -14.17
C ASN A 148 6.73 21.84 -14.32
N HIS A 149 7.90 22.39 -14.01
CA HIS A 149 8.28 23.72 -14.43
C HIS A 149 8.63 23.58 -15.92
N ASP A 150 7.68 23.91 -16.78
CA ASP A 150 7.97 24.36 -18.15
C ASP A 150 8.56 25.78 -18.11
#